data_AF-A9C2V2-F1
#
_entry.id   AF-A9C2V2-F1
#
_cell.length_a   1.000
_cell.length_b   1.000
_cell.length_c   1.000
_cell.angle_alpha   90.00
_cell.angle_beta   90.00
_cell.angle_gamma   90.00
#
_symmetry.space_group_name_H-M   'P 1'
#
loop_
_entity.id
_entity.type
_entity.pdbx_description
1 polymer ?
#
loop_
_entity_poly.entity_id
_entity_poly.type
_entity_poly.pdbx_seq_one_letter_code
_entity_poly.pdbx_strand_id
1 'polypeptide(L)'
;MQAISAALVKAQKEFGPALKTSQNPHFRSKYADLSACVEAVIDGLNNNGIMLMQPCHEDPSGVTVETLFIHESGEQISAGKLHVPASKQDPQGYGSALTYARRYGLMAACGIAPEDDDGNAASKKPAPRHKPTDGALVSAERMAVCDSVVRAINERMDANDVHGAYGELIGITDPEEKTYLWPKLDSKTRSSLKAHAQSIKN
;
A
#
# COMPACT_ATOMS: atom_id res chain seq x y z
N MET A 1 -20.83 3.51 34.91
CA MET A 1 -20.32 2.55 33.90
C MET A 1 -21.07 1.21 33.91
N GLN A 2 -22.18 1.05 34.64
CA GLN A 2 -22.84 -0.27 34.72
C GLN A 2 -23.64 -0.56 33.44
N ALA A 3 -24.33 0.45 32.91
CA ALA A 3 -25.21 0.30 31.75
C ALA A 3 -24.41 -0.02 30.48
N ILE A 4 -23.37 0.77 30.19
CA ILE A 4 -22.55 0.56 28.99
C ILE A 4 -21.81 -0.77 29.00
N SER A 5 -21.31 -1.20 30.16
CA SER A 5 -20.60 -2.48 30.27
C SER A 5 -21.53 -3.67 29.98
N ALA A 6 -22.75 -3.65 30.54
CA ALA A 6 -23.74 -4.69 30.29
C ALA A 6 -24.21 -4.69 28.82
N ALA A 7 -24.41 -3.51 28.23
CA ALA A 7 -24.77 -3.38 26.82
C ALA A 7 -23.68 -3.90 25.88
N LEU A 8 -22.40 -3.57 26.14
CA LEU A 8 -21.27 -4.03 25.32
C LEU A 8 -21.13 -5.57 25.37
N VAL A 9 -21.34 -6.19 26.53
CA VAL A 9 -21.34 -7.66 26.66
C VAL A 9 -22.46 -8.31 25.86
N LYS A 10 -23.64 -7.67 25.78
CA LYS A 10 -24.74 -8.16 24.93
C LYS A 10 -24.43 -7.97 23.45
N ALA A 11 -23.98 -6.77 23.07
CA ALA A 11 -23.59 -6.44 21.71
C ALA A 11 -22.54 -7.41 21.15
N GLN A 12 -21.52 -7.74 21.94
CA GLN A 12 -20.47 -8.66 21.51
C GLN A 12 -20.99 -10.05 21.09
N LYS A 13 -22.10 -10.52 21.65
CA LYS A 13 -22.73 -11.80 21.27
C LYS A 13 -23.37 -11.75 19.89
N GLU A 14 -23.71 -10.56 19.41
CA GLU A 14 -24.31 -10.32 18.10
C GLU A 14 -23.27 -10.00 17.02
N PHE A 15 -21.98 -9.83 17.38
CA PHE A 15 -20.95 -9.55 16.41
C PHE A 15 -20.77 -10.71 15.43
N GLY A 16 -20.78 -10.36 14.15
CA GLY A 16 -20.58 -11.28 13.04
C GLY A 16 -19.10 -11.41 12.64
N PRO A 17 -18.80 -12.30 11.68
CA PRO A 17 -17.46 -12.38 11.11
C PRO A 17 -17.17 -11.17 10.22
N ALA A 18 -16.00 -10.54 10.37
CA ALA A 18 -15.50 -9.57 9.40
C ALA A 18 -15.03 -10.30 8.12
N LEU A 19 -15.89 -10.31 7.09
CA LEU A 19 -15.65 -11.07 5.86
C LEU A 19 -14.48 -10.50 5.05
N LYS A 20 -13.60 -11.41 4.59
CA LYS A 20 -12.39 -11.07 3.83
C LYS A 20 -12.66 -11.06 2.32
N THR A 21 -13.38 -10.05 1.85
CA THR A 21 -13.76 -9.93 0.43
C THR A 21 -12.75 -9.13 -0.39
N SER A 22 -11.93 -8.31 0.27
CA SER A 22 -11.00 -7.38 -0.36
C SER A 22 -9.65 -8.05 -0.62
N GLN A 23 -9.01 -7.77 -1.76
CA GLN A 23 -7.74 -8.37 -2.17
C GLN A 23 -6.61 -7.36 -2.09
N ASN A 24 -5.48 -7.75 -1.51
CA ASN A 24 -4.26 -6.97 -1.57
C ASN A 24 -3.47 -7.35 -2.83
N PRO A 25 -3.35 -6.49 -3.85
CA PRO A 25 -2.68 -6.84 -5.12
C PRO A 25 -1.19 -7.15 -4.95
N HIS A 26 -0.56 -6.61 -3.91
CA HIS A 26 0.87 -6.77 -3.65
C HIS A 26 1.21 -8.09 -2.98
N PHE A 27 0.32 -8.58 -2.12
CA PHE A 27 0.54 -9.80 -1.33
C PHE A 27 -0.37 -10.96 -1.74
N ARG A 28 -1.32 -10.73 -2.67
CA ARG A 28 -2.35 -11.68 -3.11
C ARG A 28 -3.16 -12.30 -1.96
N SER A 29 -3.17 -11.65 -0.79
CA SER A 29 -3.93 -12.04 0.38
C SER A 29 -5.31 -11.36 0.37
N LYS A 30 -6.28 -12.01 1.02
CA LYS A 30 -7.58 -11.42 1.28
C LYS A 30 -7.57 -10.75 2.65
N TYR A 31 -8.24 -9.62 2.78
CA TYR A 31 -8.35 -8.91 4.07
C TYR A 31 -9.77 -8.41 4.29
N ALA A 32 -10.15 -8.25 5.56
CA ALA A 32 -11.34 -7.50 5.92
C ALA A 32 -11.02 -6.00 5.82
N ASP A 33 -11.70 -5.29 4.94
CA ASP A 33 -11.58 -3.84 4.85
C ASP A 33 -12.38 -3.13 5.94
N LEU A 34 -12.34 -1.80 5.95
CA LEU A 34 -13.03 -1.02 6.96
C LEU A 34 -14.54 -1.26 6.94
N SER A 35 -15.16 -1.35 5.76
CA SER A 35 -16.59 -1.66 5.61
C SER A 35 -16.93 -3.01 6.24
N ALA A 36 -16.18 -4.06 5.91
CA ALA A 36 -16.40 -5.39 6.47
C ALA A 36 -16.26 -5.41 8.00
N CYS A 37 -15.33 -4.63 8.57
CA CYS A 37 -15.18 -4.52 10.02
C CYS A 37 -16.36 -3.78 10.67
N VAL A 38 -16.90 -2.73 10.02
CA VAL A 38 -18.05 -1.99 10.52
C VAL A 38 -19.32 -2.85 10.44
N GLU A 39 -19.58 -3.48 9.29
CA GLU A 39 -20.72 -4.37 9.07
C GLU A 39 -20.76 -5.53 10.08
N ALA A 40 -19.59 -6.04 10.48
CA ALA A 40 -19.50 -7.11 11.46
C ALA A 40 -20.02 -6.73 12.86
N VAL A 41 -20.05 -5.44 13.23
CA VAL A 41 -20.32 -5.01 14.61
C VAL A 41 -21.48 -4.02 14.74
N ILE A 42 -21.80 -3.28 13.68
CA ILE A 42 -22.69 -2.10 13.78
C ILE A 42 -24.10 -2.46 14.23
N ASP A 43 -24.65 -3.58 13.74
CA ASP A 43 -25.99 -4.03 14.14
C ASP A 43 -26.00 -4.45 15.62
N GLY A 44 -25.02 -5.24 16.06
CA GLY A 44 -24.91 -5.67 17.46
C GLY A 44 -24.75 -4.50 18.42
N LEU A 45 -23.99 -3.47 18.05
CA LEU A 45 -23.86 -2.25 18.84
C LEU A 45 -25.19 -1.47 18.89
N ASN A 46 -25.81 -1.20 17.75
CA ASN A 46 -27.02 -0.39 17.65
C ASN A 46 -28.22 -1.07 18.33
N ASN A 47 -28.39 -2.39 18.17
CA ASN A 47 -29.44 -3.17 18.83
C ASN A 47 -29.37 -3.11 20.36
N ASN A 48 -28.19 -2.80 20.90
CA ASN A 48 -27.93 -2.66 22.33
C ASN A 48 -27.73 -1.20 22.77
N GLY A 49 -28.19 -0.23 21.96
CA GLY A 49 -28.19 1.18 22.32
C GLY A 49 -26.81 1.82 22.37
N ILE A 50 -25.84 1.30 21.60
CA ILE A 50 -24.46 1.79 21.59
C ILE A 50 -24.13 2.43 20.24
N MET A 51 -23.74 3.70 20.28
CA MET A 51 -23.13 4.40 19.15
C MET A 51 -21.62 4.15 19.11
N LEU A 52 -21.12 3.74 17.95
CA LEU A 52 -19.70 3.75 17.63
C LEU A 52 -19.29 5.14 17.11
N MET A 53 -18.34 5.79 17.78
CA MET A 53 -17.77 7.06 17.34
C MET A 53 -16.25 6.94 17.18
N GLN A 54 -15.72 7.56 16.13
CA GLN A 54 -14.28 7.56 15.85
C GLN A 54 -13.72 8.96 15.57
N PRO A 55 -13.62 9.85 16.59
CA PRO A 55 -13.07 11.18 16.39
C PRO A 55 -11.57 11.12 16.06
N CYS A 56 -11.16 12.03 15.17
CA CYS A 56 -9.75 12.25 14.87
C CYS A 56 -9.16 13.28 15.85
N HIS A 57 -7.89 13.10 16.18
CA HIS A 57 -7.13 14.02 17.03
C HIS A 57 -6.01 14.65 16.21
N GLU A 58 -5.57 15.84 16.61
CA GLU A 58 -4.41 16.51 15.99
C GLU A 58 -3.17 15.62 16.10
N ASP A 59 -2.48 15.46 14.98
CA ASP A 59 -1.27 14.65 14.90
C ASP A 59 -0.31 15.20 13.85
N PRO A 60 0.92 15.58 14.22
CA PRO A 60 1.87 16.18 13.28
C PRO A 60 2.52 15.16 12.34
N SER A 61 2.39 13.86 12.61
CA SER A 61 3.14 12.79 11.92
C SER A 61 2.24 11.80 11.17
N GLY A 62 0.92 11.92 11.32
CA GLY A 62 -0.02 11.04 10.66
C GLY A 62 -1.46 11.30 11.07
N VAL A 63 -2.16 10.24 11.45
CA VAL A 63 -3.55 10.30 11.90
C VAL A 63 -3.69 9.56 13.22
N THR A 64 -4.25 10.23 14.21
CA THR A 64 -4.67 9.58 15.46
C THR A 64 -6.20 9.52 15.52
N VAL A 65 -6.74 8.31 15.69
CA VAL A 65 -8.18 8.07 15.85
C VAL A 65 -8.43 7.45 17.22
N GLU A 66 -9.44 7.95 17.92
CA GLU A 66 -9.95 7.30 19.14
C GLU A 66 -11.17 6.47 18.80
N THR A 67 -11.30 5.26 19.36
CA THR A 67 -12.55 4.50 19.24
C THR A 67 -13.34 4.66 20.54
N LEU A 68 -14.54 5.23 20.42
CA LEU A 68 -15.41 5.56 21.55
C LEU A 68 -16.75 4.86 21.39
N PHE A 69 -17.22 4.22 22.46
CA PHE A 69 -18.58 3.70 22.55
C PHE A 69 -19.41 4.62 23.45
N ILE A 70 -20.55 5.07 22.95
CA ILE A 70 -21.49 5.93 23.68
C ILE A 70 -22.81 5.17 23.80
N HIS A 71 -23.26 4.92 25.03
CA HIS A 71 -24.51 4.25 25.31
C HIS A 71 -25.66 5.27 25.41
N GLU A 72 -26.89 4.86 25.10
CA GLU A 72 -28.09 5.70 25.16
C GLU A 72 -28.36 6.33 26.54
N SER A 73 -27.81 5.76 27.61
CA SER A 73 -27.86 6.36 28.96
C SER A 73 -26.95 7.59 29.13
N GLY A 74 -26.15 7.94 28.12
CA GLY A 74 -25.11 8.97 28.18
C GLY A 74 -23.78 8.49 28.77
N GLU A 75 -23.66 7.22 29.18
CA GLU A 75 -22.38 6.64 29.57
C GLU A 75 -21.50 6.47 28.33
N GLN A 76 -20.19 6.70 28.47
CA GLN A 76 -19.22 6.51 27.39
C GLN A 76 -18.00 5.75 27.89
N ILE A 77 -17.38 4.99 27.00
CA ILE A 77 -16.12 4.30 27.25
C ILE A 77 -15.21 4.42 26.03
N SER A 78 -13.99 4.88 26.27
CA SER A 78 -12.94 4.93 25.26
C SER A 78 -12.24 3.57 25.19
N ALA A 79 -12.09 3.04 23.98
CA ALA A 79 -11.25 1.89 23.69
C ALA A 79 -9.79 2.30 23.39
N GLY A 80 -9.46 3.58 23.58
CA GLY A 80 -8.12 4.12 23.40
C GLY A 80 -7.93 4.81 22.04
N LYS A 81 -6.74 5.43 21.91
CA LYS A 81 -6.30 6.16 20.71
C LYS A 81 -5.29 5.32 19.95
N LEU A 82 -5.45 5.26 18.63
CA LEU A 82 -4.52 4.60 17.73
C LEU A 82 -3.92 5.62 16.77
N HIS A 83 -2.60 5.77 16.84
CA HIS A 83 -1.82 6.55 15.89
C HIS A 83 -1.39 5.68 14.71
N VAL A 84 -1.55 6.21 13.49
CA VAL A 84 -1.01 5.63 12.25
C VAL A 84 -0.21 6.70 11.51
N PRO A 85 1.09 6.47 11.24
CA PRO A 85 1.92 7.43 10.52
C PRO A 85 1.47 7.56 9.07
N ALA A 86 1.42 8.80 8.55
CA ALA A 86 1.14 9.02 7.14
C ALA A 86 2.41 8.84 6.32
N SER A 87 2.37 7.98 5.30
CA SER A 87 3.52 7.73 4.41
C SER A 87 3.88 8.93 3.55
N LYS A 88 2.93 9.85 3.33
CA LYS A 88 3.08 11.11 2.63
C LYS A 88 2.27 12.19 3.34
N GLN A 89 2.80 13.41 3.36
CA GLN A 89 2.12 14.60 3.88
C GLN A 89 1.26 15.24 2.78
N ASP A 90 0.35 14.44 2.21
CA ASP A 90 -0.61 14.84 1.18
C ASP A 90 -2.00 14.26 1.51
N PRO A 91 -3.08 14.72 0.86
CA PRO A 91 -4.43 14.23 1.14
C PRO A 91 -4.59 12.72 0.96
N GLN A 92 -3.85 12.10 0.03
CA GLN A 92 -3.94 10.67 -0.24
C GLN A 92 -3.28 9.84 0.88
N GLY A 93 -2.10 10.27 1.33
CA GLY A 93 -1.38 9.69 2.46
C GLY A 93 -2.20 9.79 3.74
N TYR A 94 -2.83 10.94 3.97
CA TYR A 94 -3.74 11.14 5.10
C TYR A 94 -4.97 10.22 5.02
N GLY A 95 -5.65 10.18 3.87
CA GLY A 95 -6.83 9.32 3.69
C GLY A 95 -6.51 7.82 3.86
N SER A 96 -5.32 7.40 3.43
CA SER A 96 -4.82 6.05 3.66
C SER A 96 -4.62 5.77 5.16
N ALA A 97 -3.88 6.64 5.86
CA ALA A 97 -3.62 6.49 7.29
C ALA A 97 -4.92 6.50 8.13
N LEU A 98 -5.87 7.39 7.81
CA LEU A 98 -7.19 7.45 8.44
C LEU A 98 -7.96 6.13 8.30
N THR A 99 -7.95 5.54 7.11
CA THR A 99 -8.63 4.26 6.86
C THR A 99 -8.03 3.14 7.70
N TYR A 100 -6.70 3.09 7.81
CA TYR A 100 -6.00 2.12 8.67
C TYR A 100 -6.30 2.34 10.15
N ALA A 101 -6.23 3.59 10.63
CA ALA A 101 -6.44 3.93 12.03
C ALA A 101 -7.85 3.56 12.49
N ARG A 102 -8.88 3.89 11.69
CA ARG A 102 -10.27 3.52 11.97
C ARG A 102 -10.47 2.02 12.01
N ARG A 103 -9.91 1.29 11.04
CA ARG A 103 -10.06 -0.15 10.93
C ARG A 103 -9.42 -0.88 12.10
N TYR A 104 -8.14 -0.61 12.37
CA TYR A 104 -7.42 -1.29 13.45
C TYR A 104 -7.91 -0.86 14.84
N GLY A 105 -8.32 0.40 15.01
CA GLY A 105 -8.96 0.85 16.24
C GLY A 105 -10.26 0.08 16.53
N LEU A 106 -11.10 -0.09 15.51
CA LEU A 106 -12.34 -0.87 15.65
C LEU A 106 -12.07 -2.35 15.90
N MET A 107 -11.14 -2.94 15.17
CA MET A 107 -10.78 -4.35 15.33
C MET A 107 -10.27 -4.64 16.74
N ALA A 108 -9.38 -3.80 17.26
CA ALA A 108 -8.86 -3.93 18.62
C ALA A 108 -9.98 -3.75 19.66
N ALA A 109 -10.86 -2.75 19.48
CA ALA A 109 -11.95 -2.45 20.40
C ALA A 109 -13.01 -3.57 20.48
N CYS A 110 -13.31 -4.21 19.36
CA CYS A 110 -14.36 -5.23 19.26
C CYS A 110 -13.84 -6.67 19.31
N GLY A 111 -12.53 -6.88 19.47
CA GLY A 111 -11.93 -8.22 19.48
C GLY A 111 -12.00 -8.93 18.13
N ILE A 112 -12.04 -8.18 17.03
CA ILE A 112 -11.98 -8.74 15.67
C ILE A 112 -10.52 -9.09 15.41
N ALA A 113 -10.22 -10.38 15.37
CA ALA A 113 -8.88 -10.84 15.03
C ALA A 113 -8.51 -10.37 13.61
N PRO A 114 -7.34 -9.72 13.42
CA PRO A 114 -6.77 -9.60 12.09
C PRO A 114 -6.50 -11.00 11.51
N GLU A 115 -6.19 -11.08 10.22
CA GLU A 115 -5.49 -12.28 9.76
C GLU A 115 -4.28 -12.47 10.67
N ASP A 116 -4.19 -13.66 11.26
CA ASP A 116 -3.00 -14.18 11.91
C ASP A 116 -1.92 -14.28 10.83
N ASP A 117 -1.34 -13.13 10.48
CA ASP A 117 -0.07 -13.02 9.77
C ASP A 117 0.99 -13.27 10.84
N ASP A 118 1.04 -14.54 11.27
CA ASP A 118 2.00 -15.15 12.16
C ASP A 118 3.30 -14.35 12.10
N GLY A 119 3.69 -13.72 13.23
CA GLY A 119 4.57 -12.55 13.38
C GLY A 119 5.98 -12.61 12.73
N ASN A 120 6.24 -13.61 11.90
CA ASN A 120 7.33 -13.75 10.95
C ASN A 120 7.22 -12.83 9.72
N ALA A 121 6.04 -12.36 9.34
CA ALA A 121 5.90 -11.46 8.18
C ALA A 121 6.27 -10.00 8.51
N ALA A 122 5.85 -9.49 9.67
CA ALA A 122 6.18 -8.13 10.15
C ALA A 122 7.64 -7.97 10.58
N SER A 123 8.33 -9.08 10.90
CA SER A 123 9.74 -9.11 11.28
C SER A 123 10.70 -9.10 10.09
N LYS A 124 10.19 -9.31 8.87
CA LYS A 124 10.95 -8.96 7.67
C LYS A 124 10.89 -7.45 7.57
N LYS A 125 11.91 -6.76 8.09
CA LYS A 125 12.31 -5.44 7.57
C LYS A 125 12.09 -5.54 6.06
N PRO A 126 11.29 -4.66 5.43
CA PRO A 126 11.20 -4.70 3.98
C PRO A 126 12.64 -4.71 3.51
N ALA A 127 13.04 -5.81 2.85
CA ALA A 127 14.32 -5.82 2.17
C ALA A 127 14.35 -4.50 1.42
N PRO A 128 15.41 -3.69 1.57
CA PRO A 128 15.46 -2.37 0.95
C PRO A 128 14.93 -2.58 -0.45
N ARG A 129 13.84 -1.88 -0.80
CA ARG A 129 13.28 -1.97 -2.14
C ARG A 129 14.40 -1.51 -3.04
N HIS A 130 15.21 -2.45 -3.51
CA HIS A 130 16.08 -2.25 -4.63
C HIS A 130 15.11 -1.78 -5.70
N LYS A 131 15.23 -0.52 -6.08
CA LYS A 131 14.84 -0.16 -7.42
C LYS A 131 15.54 -1.20 -8.31
N PRO A 132 14.93 -1.67 -9.40
CA PRO A 132 15.60 -2.59 -10.33
C PRO A 132 17.01 -2.10 -10.70
N THR A 133 17.30 -0.81 -10.53
CA THR A 133 18.55 -0.11 -10.82
C THR A 133 19.67 -0.20 -9.78
N ASP A 134 19.45 -0.70 -8.56
CA ASP A 134 20.41 -0.52 -7.46
C ASP A 134 21.42 -1.67 -7.30
N GLY A 135 21.65 -2.49 -8.33
CA GLY A 135 22.56 -3.63 -8.21
C GLY A 135 22.91 -4.38 -9.49
N ALA A 136 23.01 -3.71 -10.64
CA ALA A 136 23.57 -4.38 -11.81
C ALA A 136 25.07 -4.69 -11.52
N LEU A 137 25.43 -5.98 -11.42
CA LEU A 137 26.81 -6.46 -11.21
C LEU A 137 27.56 -6.42 -12.56
N VAL A 138 27.48 -5.30 -13.26
CA VAL A 138 28.14 -5.12 -14.56
C VAL A 138 29.57 -4.68 -14.30
N SER A 139 30.55 -5.39 -14.86
CA SER A 139 31.97 -5.00 -14.73
C SER A 139 32.20 -3.60 -15.31
N ALA A 140 33.24 -2.90 -14.85
CA ALA A 140 33.54 -1.54 -15.32
C ALA A 140 33.71 -1.45 -16.84
N GLU A 141 34.28 -2.49 -17.47
CA GLU A 141 34.43 -2.59 -18.92
C GLU A 141 33.08 -2.71 -19.63
N ARG A 142 32.15 -3.51 -19.08
CA ARG A 142 30.81 -3.67 -19.64
C ARG A 142 29.93 -2.44 -19.41
N MET A 143 30.12 -1.71 -18.31
CA MET A 143 29.47 -0.41 -18.08
C MET A 143 29.84 0.61 -19.16
N ALA A 144 31.12 0.65 -19.57
CA ALA A 144 31.57 1.53 -20.66
C ALA A 144 30.91 1.17 -22.01
N VAL A 145 30.71 -0.12 -22.27
CA VAL A 145 29.94 -0.58 -23.44
C VAL A 145 28.49 -0.13 -23.35
N CYS A 146 27.81 -0.32 -22.21
CA CYS A 146 26.44 0.16 -22.03
C CYS A 146 26.33 1.69 -22.23
N ASP A 147 27.28 2.47 -21.71
CA ASP A 147 27.29 3.93 -21.88
C ASP A 147 27.51 4.34 -23.35
N SER A 148 28.32 3.58 -24.09
CA SER A 148 28.46 3.78 -25.55
C SER A 148 27.14 3.49 -26.29
N VAL A 149 26.40 2.46 -25.87
CA VAL A 149 25.11 2.11 -26.46
C VAL A 149 24.05 3.15 -26.11
N VAL A 150 24.05 3.72 -24.89
CA VAL A 150 23.18 4.86 -24.54
C VAL A 150 23.40 6.03 -25.50
N ARG A 151 24.67 6.37 -25.79
CA ARG A 151 25.00 7.45 -26.73
C ARG A 151 24.50 7.15 -28.13
N ALA A 152 24.77 5.95 -28.65
CA ALA A 152 24.32 5.52 -29.96
C ALA A 152 22.77 5.55 -30.08
N ILE A 153 22.06 5.12 -29.04
CA ILE A 153 20.59 5.21 -28.98
C ILE A 153 20.16 6.68 -29.08
N ASN A 154 20.74 7.58 -28.29
CA ASN A 154 20.35 8.98 -28.30
C ASN A 154 20.67 9.67 -29.64
N GLU A 155 21.83 9.41 -30.24
CA GLU A 155 22.20 9.93 -31.56
C GLU A 155 21.21 9.50 -32.66
N ARG A 156 20.78 8.24 -32.62
CA ARG A 156 19.77 7.73 -33.56
C ARG A 156 18.39 8.32 -33.29
N MET A 157 18.02 8.50 -32.02
CA MET A 157 16.76 9.17 -31.66
C MET A 157 16.74 10.63 -32.11
N ASP A 158 17.86 11.34 -32.02
CA ASP A 158 18.01 12.71 -32.53
C ASP A 158 17.94 12.76 -34.06
N ALA A 159 18.41 11.71 -34.74
CA ALA A 159 18.23 11.51 -36.18
C ALA A 159 16.83 11.00 -36.59
N ASN A 160 15.89 10.87 -35.64
CA ASN A 160 14.56 10.26 -35.82
C ASN A 160 14.57 8.80 -36.34
N ASP A 161 15.67 8.07 -36.14
CA ASP A 161 15.83 6.65 -36.48
C ASP A 161 15.46 5.75 -35.28
N VAL A 162 14.15 5.65 -34.99
CA VAL A 162 13.66 4.83 -33.86
C VAL A 162 13.92 3.34 -34.06
N HIS A 163 13.90 2.87 -35.31
CA HIS A 163 14.18 1.47 -35.64
C HIS A 163 15.65 1.13 -35.37
N GLY A 164 16.58 1.95 -35.83
CA GLY A 164 18.00 1.78 -35.52
C GLY A 164 18.29 1.90 -34.02
N ALA A 165 17.68 2.87 -33.34
CA ALA A 165 17.82 3.02 -31.88
C ALA A 165 17.31 1.78 -31.12
N TYR A 166 16.21 1.18 -31.58
CA TYR A 166 15.73 -0.08 -31.04
C TYR A 166 16.69 -1.25 -31.34
N GLY A 167 17.29 -1.27 -32.53
CA GLY A 167 18.36 -2.20 -32.91
C GLY A 167 19.53 -2.22 -31.92
N GLU A 168 20.02 -1.05 -31.52
CA GLU A 168 21.09 -0.91 -30.51
C GLU A 168 20.65 -1.47 -29.15
N LEU A 169 19.41 -1.19 -28.73
CA LEU A 169 18.87 -1.67 -27.45
C LEU A 169 18.72 -3.20 -27.40
N ILE A 170 18.22 -3.82 -28.48
CA ILE A 170 18.05 -5.28 -28.52
C ILE A 170 19.38 -6.03 -28.68
N GLY A 171 20.43 -5.34 -29.17
CA GLY A 171 21.79 -5.86 -29.25
C GLY A 171 22.42 -6.12 -27.87
N ILE A 172 21.98 -5.40 -26.83
CA ILE A 172 22.25 -5.79 -25.44
C ILE A 172 21.38 -7.01 -25.13
N THR A 173 21.99 -8.15 -24.88
CA THR A 173 21.28 -9.40 -24.58
C THR A 173 21.25 -9.71 -23.08
N ASP A 174 22.24 -9.21 -22.34
CA ASP A 174 22.38 -9.42 -20.90
C ASP A 174 21.31 -8.63 -20.09
N PRO A 175 20.56 -9.30 -19.19
CA PRO A 175 19.53 -8.64 -18.38
C PRO A 175 20.05 -7.58 -17.40
N GLU A 176 21.25 -7.75 -16.85
CA GLU A 176 21.85 -6.79 -15.92
C GLU A 176 22.31 -5.54 -16.65
N GLU A 177 22.86 -5.70 -17.86
CA GLU A 177 23.25 -4.58 -18.73
C GLU A 177 22.04 -3.77 -19.19
N LYS A 178 20.92 -4.43 -19.55
CA LYS A 178 19.66 -3.74 -19.83
C LYS A 178 19.18 -2.93 -18.63
N THR A 179 19.30 -3.53 -17.45
CA THR A 179 18.89 -2.92 -16.19
C THR A 179 19.75 -1.71 -15.83
N TYR A 180 21.05 -1.76 -16.13
CA TYR A 180 21.98 -0.64 -15.98
C TYR A 180 21.73 0.50 -16.99
N LEU A 181 21.48 0.15 -18.25
CA LEU A 181 21.34 1.09 -19.36
C LEU A 181 20.00 1.84 -19.32
N TRP A 182 18.90 1.11 -19.08
CA TRP A 182 17.54 1.63 -19.21
C TRP A 182 17.26 2.95 -18.46
N PRO A 183 17.74 3.17 -17.22
CA PRO A 183 17.51 4.42 -16.49
C PRO A 183 18.25 5.63 -17.06
N LYS A 184 19.31 5.41 -17.86
CA LYS A 184 20.13 6.47 -18.47
C LYS A 184 19.48 7.09 -19.71
N LEU A 185 18.44 6.46 -20.24
CA LEU A 185 17.62 7.00 -21.33
C LEU A 185 16.52 7.89 -20.74
N ASP A 186 16.25 9.03 -21.39
CA ASP A 186 15.17 9.92 -20.97
C ASP A 186 13.77 9.27 -21.12
N SER A 187 12.74 9.93 -20.59
CA SER A 187 11.37 9.41 -20.62
C SER A 187 10.79 9.29 -22.05
N LYS A 188 11.12 10.23 -22.92
CA LYS A 188 10.62 10.29 -24.31
C LYS A 188 11.22 9.14 -25.11
N THR A 189 12.52 8.96 -25.04
CA THR A 189 13.27 7.88 -25.70
C THR A 189 12.77 6.50 -25.28
N ARG A 190 12.61 6.27 -23.97
CA ARG A 190 12.06 5.01 -23.45
C ARG A 190 10.65 4.72 -23.94
N SER A 191 9.82 5.75 -24.04
CA SER A 191 8.43 5.62 -24.50
C SER A 191 8.37 5.25 -25.99
N SER A 192 9.17 5.92 -26.83
CA SER A 192 9.28 5.63 -28.26
C SER A 192 9.79 4.22 -28.55
N LEU A 193 10.83 3.77 -27.83
CA LEU A 193 11.38 2.42 -27.99
C LEU A 193 10.38 1.33 -27.59
N LYS A 194 9.59 1.56 -26.52
CA LYS A 194 8.52 0.65 -26.12
C LYS A 194 7.39 0.57 -27.15
N ALA A 195 6.96 1.72 -27.69
CA ALA A 195 5.93 1.77 -28.73
C ALA A 195 6.38 1.02 -29.99
N HIS A 196 7.63 1.21 -30.42
CA HIS A 196 8.20 0.52 -31.57
C HIS A 196 8.32 -1.01 -31.35
N ALA A 197 8.77 -1.43 -30.16
CA ALA A 197 8.80 -2.84 -29.79
C ALA A 197 7.42 -3.52 -29.86
N GLN A 198 6.36 -2.78 -29.54
CA GLN A 198 4.98 -3.27 -29.63
C GLN A 198 4.49 -3.34 -31.08
N SER A 199 4.89 -2.40 -31.94
CA SER A 199 4.50 -2.42 -33.36
C SER A 199 5.12 -3.56 -34.17
N ILE A 200 6.28 -4.09 -33.75
CA ILE A 200 6.95 -5.21 -34.42
C ILE A 200 6.36 -6.57 -34.02
N LYS A 201 5.62 -6.64 -32.89
CA LYS A 201 5.01 -7.88 -32.37
C LYS A 201 3.64 -8.20 -32.98
N ASN A 202 3.06 -7.27 -33.73
CA ASN A 202 1.79 -7.42 -34.45
C ASN A 202 2.06 -7.62 -35.94
#